data_AF-A0A925FSF0-F1
#
_entry.id   AF-A0A925FSF0-F1
#
_cell.length_a   1.000
_cell.length_b   1.000
_cell.length_c   1.000
_cell.angle_alpha   90.00
_cell.angle_beta   90.00
_cell.angle_gamma   90.00
#
_symmetry.space_group_name_H-M   'P 1'
#
loop_
_entity.id
_entity.type
_entity.pdbx_description
1 polymer ?
#
loop_
_entity_poly.entity_id
_entity_poly.type
_entity_poly.pdbx_seq_one_letter_code
_entity_poly.pdbx_strand_id
1 'polypeptide(L)'
;MQLFRGTLLLFILNLLDALLTIVWVRSGVATEGNHLMASLLDIGDFPFLVVKLCMGAVTAFVLLRWGYMKVARYGLSVALAVYISLMGIHVFTGLAAFGYVSNNTLLDFTKWSQAVFAFFM
;
A
#
# COMPACT_ATOMS: atom_id res chain seq x y z
N MET A 1 9.44 -21.61 -11.76
CA MET A 1 8.57 -20.44 -12.01
C MET A 1 9.33 -19.16 -11.69
N GLN A 2 9.83 -18.44 -12.70
CA GLN A 2 10.80 -17.34 -12.51
C GLN A 2 10.29 -16.13 -11.69
N LEU A 3 8.99 -16.01 -11.42
CA LEU A 3 8.41 -14.86 -10.69
C LEU A 3 7.75 -15.21 -9.34
N PHE A 4 7.85 -16.46 -8.88
CA PHE A 4 7.12 -16.89 -7.69
C PHE A 4 7.49 -16.08 -6.44
N ARG A 5 8.78 -15.90 -6.17
CA ARG A 5 9.27 -15.18 -4.97
C ARG A 5 8.80 -13.72 -4.95
N GLY A 6 8.95 -13.02 -6.08
CA GLY A 6 8.53 -11.62 -6.18
C GLY A 6 7.01 -11.46 -6.07
N THR A 7 6.25 -12.38 -6.66
CA THR A 7 4.78 -12.36 -6.57
C THR A 7 4.30 -12.69 -5.15
N LEU A 8 4.93 -13.65 -4.48
CA LEU A 8 4.65 -13.97 -3.08
C LEU A 8 4.98 -12.79 -2.18
N LEU A 9 6.13 -12.14 -2.38
CA LEU A 9 6.51 -10.93 -1.66
C LEU A 9 5.49 -9.82 -1.89
N LEU A 10 5.07 -9.57 -3.13
CA LEU A 10 4.05 -8.56 -3.44
C LEU A 10 2.73 -8.86 -2.72
N PHE A 11 2.31 -10.13 -2.67
CA PHE A 11 1.11 -10.53 -1.96
C PHE A 11 1.22 -10.30 -0.45
N ILE A 12 2.37 -10.64 0.15
CA ILE A 12 2.64 -10.39 1.57
C ILE A 12 2.64 -8.89 1.86
N LEU A 13 3.26 -8.08 1.00
CA LEU A 13 3.25 -6.62 1.14
C LEU A 13 1.84 -6.04 1.04
N ASN A 14 1.00 -6.54 0.14
CA ASN A 14 -0.41 -6.16 0.05
C ASN A 14 -1.24 -6.56 1.28
N LEU A 15 -0.95 -7.71 1.88
CA LEU A 15 -1.59 -8.12 3.13
C LEU A 15 -1.14 -7.22 4.29
N LEU A 16 0.16 -6.94 4.38
CA LEU A 16 0.72 -6.06 5.41
C LEU A 16 0.14 -4.64 5.30
N ASP A 17 0.04 -4.12 4.07
CA ASP A 17 -0.61 -2.84 3.74
C ASP A 17 -2.06 -2.81 4.24
N ALA A 18 -2.83 -3.88 4.03
CA ALA A 18 -4.20 -3.99 4.55
C ALA A 18 -4.25 -3.91 6.09
N LEU A 19 -3.41 -4.68 6.77
CA LEU A 19 -3.38 -4.72 8.24
C LEU A 19 -2.96 -3.38 8.83
N LEU A 20 -1.93 -2.75 8.26
CA LEU A 20 -1.45 -1.45 8.69
C LEU A 20 -2.49 -0.36 8.44
N THR A 21 -3.14 -0.35 7.28
CA THR A 21 -4.28 0.55 7.02
C THR A 21 -5.35 0.44 8.10
N ILE A 22 -5.78 -0.78 8.45
CA ILE A 22 -6.79 -0.98 9.51
C ILE A 22 -6.30 -0.36 10.82
N VAL A 23 -5.06 -0.65 11.23
CA VAL A 23 -4.49 -0.11 12.47
C VAL A 23 -4.49 1.43 12.45
N TRP A 24 -4.02 2.06 11.37
CA TRP A 24 -3.91 3.52 11.30
C TRP A 24 -5.26 4.23 11.21
N VAL A 25 -6.22 3.67 10.46
CA VAL A 25 -7.55 4.24 10.33
C VAL A 25 -8.34 4.08 11.63
N ARG A 26 -8.30 2.89 12.25
CA ARG A 26 -9.03 2.64 13.49
C ARG A 26 -8.45 3.35 14.71
N SER A 27 -7.15 3.64 14.72
CA SER A 27 -6.52 4.47 15.75
C SER A 27 -6.68 5.99 15.52
N GLY A 28 -7.30 6.41 14.40
CA GLY A 28 -7.48 7.82 14.06
C GLY A 28 -6.18 8.52 13.63
N VAL A 29 -5.12 7.76 13.36
CA VAL A 29 -3.79 8.27 12.95
C VAL A 29 -3.80 8.73 11.49
N ALA A 30 -4.55 8.05 10.63
CA ALA A 30 -4.65 8.36 9.21
C ALA A 30 -6.06 8.11 8.67
N THR A 31 -6.34 8.64 7.48
CA THR A 31 -7.55 8.33 6.71
C THR A 31 -7.19 7.49 5.48
N GLU A 32 -8.12 6.67 5.00
CA GLU A 32 -7.93 5.89 3.78
C GLU A 32 -8.16 6.78 2.55
N GLY A 33 -7.13 6.97 1.73
CA GLY A 33 -7.19 7.86 0.56
C GLY A 33 -8.05 7.32 -0.59
N ASN A 34 -8.24 6.00 -0.67
CA ASN A 34 -9.11 5.39 -1.67
C ASN A 34 -10.56 5.35 -1.17
N HIS A 35 -11.43 6.18 -1.75
CA HIS A 35 -12.84 6.29 -1.34
C HIS A 35 -13.61 4.97 -1.34
N LEU A 36 -13.33 4.06 -2.28
CA LEU A 36 -13.95 2.73 -2.30
C LEU A 36 -13.50 1.92 -1.08
N MET A 37 -12.20 1.91 -0.79
CA MET A 37 -11.65 1.20 0.36
C MET A 37 -12.10 1.82 1.69
N ALA A 38 -12.19 3.14 1.76
CA ALA A 38 -12.74 3.86 2.91
C ALA A 38 -14.19 3.42 3.18
N SER A 39 -15.02 3.36 2.13
CA SER A 39 -16.40 2.88 2.25
C SER A 39 -16.48 1.42 2.73
N LEU A 40 -15.56 0.57 2.29
CA LEU A 40 -15.49 -0.82 2.78
C LEU A 40 -15.08 -0.88 4.26
N LEU A 41 -14.12 -0.05 4.68
CA LEU A 41 -13.73 0.08 6.09
C LEU A 41 -14.89 0.61 6.94
N ASP A 42 -15.71 1.52 6.43
CA ASP A 42 -16.89 2.02 7.14
C ASP A 42 -17.93 0.91 7.39
N ILE A 43 -18.06 -0.05 6.45
CA ILE A 43 -18.89 -1.25 6.65
C ILE A 43 -18.24 -2.19 7.68
N GLY A 44 -16.91 -2.35 7.63
CA GLY A 44 -16.14 -3.10 8.63
C GLY A 44 -14.76 -3.52 8.15
N ASP A 45 -13.94 -4.04 9.07
CA ASP A 45 -12.57 -4.47 8.74
C ASP A 45 -12.55 -5.71 7.83
N PHE A 46 -13.50 -6.63 8.05
CA PHE A 46 -13.62 -7.86 7.29
C PHE A 46 -13.89 -7.63 5.79
N PRO A 47 -14.91 -6.86 5.36
CA PRO A 47 -15.15 -6.61 3.93
C PRO A 47 -13.98 -5.90 3.25
N PHE A 48 -13.32 -4.95 3.92
CA PHE A 48 -12.11 -4.32 3.42
C PHE A 48 -10.99 -5.35 3.19
N LEU A 49 -10.72 -6.19 4.19
CA LEU A 49 -9.64 -7.18 4.14
C LEU A 49 -9.91 -8.25 3.07
N VAL A 50 -11.15 -8.73 2.96
CA VAL A 50 -11.56 -9.70 1.93
C VAL A 50 -11.33 -9.13 0.53
N VAL A 51 -11.81 -7.92 0.24
CA VAL A 51 -11.65 -7.31 -1.09
C VAL A 51 -10.17 -7.13 -1.41
N LYS A 52 -9.37 -6.64 -0.45
CA LYS A 52 -7.93 -6.41 -0.63
C LYS A 52 -7.16 -7.72 -0.84
N LEU A 53 -7.53 -8.80 -0.15
CA LEU A 53 -6.99 -10.14 -0.38
C LEU A 53 -7.39 -10.71 -1.73
N CYS A 54 -8.66 -10.59 -2.13
CA CYS A 54 -9.12 -11.04 -3.44
C CYS A 54 -8.38 -10.33 -4.57
N MET A 55 -8.22 -9.01 -4.49
CA MET A 55 -7.44 -8.23 -5.46
C MET A 55 -5.97 -8.67 -5.51
N GLY A 56 -5.34 -8.86 -4.35
CA GLY A 56 -3.96 -9.37 -4.25
C GLY A 56 -3.82 -10.76 -4.86
N ALA A 57 -4.77 -11.66 -4.59
CA ALA A 57 -4.76 -13.03 -5.09
C ALA A 57 -4.96 -13.10 -6.61
N VAL A 58 -5.89 -12.30 -7.16
CA VAL A 58 -6.10 -12.18 -8.61
C VAL A 58 -4.84 -11.64 -9.28
N THR A 59 -4.22 -10.60 -8.72
CA THR A 59 -2.96 -10.05 -9.22
C THR A 59 -1.85 -11.09 -9.23
N ALA A 60 -1.69 -11.82 -8.11
CA ALA A 60 -0.70 -12.87 -7.99
C ALA A 60 -0.93 -14.00 -9.02
N PHE A 61 -2.17 -14.44 -9.18
CA PHE A 61 -2.55 -15.44 -10.17
C PHE A 61 -2.20 -15.00 -11.59
N VAL A 62 -2.55 -13.77 -11.98
CA VAL A 62 -2.24 -13.21 -13.31
C VAL A 62 -0.73 -13.16 -13.55
N LEU A 63 0.05 -12.68 -12.59
CA LEU A 63 1.52 -12.59 -12.70
C LEU A 63 2.18 -13.97 -12.80
N LEU A 64 1.68 -14.97 -12.07
CA LEU A 64 2.17 -16.34 -12.18
C LEU A 64 1.77 -16.99 -13.51
N ARG A 65 0.54 -16.77 -13.98
CA ARG A 65 0.01 -17.34 -15.22
C ARG A 65 0.71 -16.80 -16.47
N TRP A 66 1.01 -15.50 -16.49
CA TRP A 66 1.64 -14.80 -17.61
C TRP A 66 3.08 -14.33 -17.35
N GLY A 67 3.75 -14.90 -16.35
CA GLY A 67 5.11 -14.50 -15.97
C GLY A 67 6.21 -14.69 -17.03
N TYR A 68 5.89 -15.36 -18.14
CA TYR A 68 6.76 -15.46 -19.31
C TYR A 68 6.79 -14.16 -20.14
N MET A 69 5.75 -13.32 -20.04
CA MET A 69 5.65 -12.04 -20.75
C MET A 69 6.56 -10.99 -20.10
N LYS A 70 7.30 -10.22 -20.90
CA LYS A 70 8.16 -9.13 -20.39
C LYS A 70 7.37 -8.10 -19.57
N VAL A 71 6.14 -7.78 -20.00
CA VAL A 71 5.25 -6.85 -19.30
C VAL A 71 4.97 -7.30 -17.86
N ALA A 72 4.71 -8.59 -17.63
CA ALA A 72 4.49 -9.11 -16.27
C ALA A 72 5.71 -8.96 -15.36
N ARG A 73 6.92 -9.07 -15.93
CA ARG A 73 8.19 -8.91 -15.19
C ARG A 73 8.43 -7.46 -14.78
N TYR A 74 8.32 -6.54 -15.74
CA TYR A 74 8.44 -5.11 -15.47
C TYR A 74 7.34 -4.62 -14.53
N GLY A 75 6.09 -5.06 -14.76
CA GLY A 75 4.95 -4.76 -13.89
C GLY A 75 5.19 -5.23 -12.46
N LEU A 76 5.71 -6.45 -12.25
CA LEU A 76 6.05 -6.94 -10.92
C LEU A 76 7.14 -6.08 -10.25
N SER A 77 8.20 -5.71 -10.97
CA SER A 77 9.27 -4.86 -10.44
C SER A 77 8.75 -3.48 -10.03
N VAL A 78 7.92 -2.85 -10.87
CA VAL A 78 7.30 -1.55 -10.57
C VAL A 78 6.35 -1.67 -9.38
N ALA A 79 5.49 -2.70 -9.36
CA ALA A 79 4.57 -2.92 -8.25
C ALA A 79 5.32 -3.12 -6.92
N LEU A 80 6.39 -3.92 -6.91
CA LEU A 80 7.23 -4.09 -5.72
C LEU A 80 7.87 -2.78 -5.28
N ALA A 81 8.39 -1.97 -6.21
CA ALA A 81 8.96 -0.67 -5.87
C ALA A 81 7.91 0.24 -5.18
N VAL A 82 6.71 0.33 -5.75
CA VAL A 82 5.60 1.09 -5.16
C VAL A 82 5.23 0.55 -3.78
N TYR A 83 5.06 -0.76 -3.61
CA TYR A 83 4.70 -1.34 -2.32
C TYR A 83 5.79 -1.15 -1.26
N ILE A 84 7.07 -1.23 -1.62
CA ILE A 84 8.17 -0.95 -0.70
C ILE A 84 8.14 0.53 -0.28
N SER A 85 7.90 1.46 -1.21
CA SER A 85 7.73 2.88 -0.88
C SER A 85 6.54 3.11 0.05
N LEU A 86 5.41 2.44 -0.17
CA LEU A 86 4.25 2.48 0.73
C LEU A 86 4.57 1.96 2.13
N MET A 87 5.35 0.88 2.25
CA MET A 87 5.80 0.42 3.57
C MET A 87 6.67 1.46 4.29
N GLY A 88 7.50 2.20 3.55
CA GLY A 88 8.23 3.35 4.09
C GLY A 88 7.29 4.41 4.66
N ILE A 89 6.19 4.72 3.95
CA ILE A 89 5.16 5.65 4.44
C ILE A 89 4.51 5.11 5.72
N HIS A 90 4.15 3.83 5.78
CA HIS A 90 3.59 3.26 7.03
C HIS A 90 4.55 3.32 8.21
N VAL A 91 5.84 3.06 8.00
CA VAL A 91 6.85 3.18 9.05
C VAL A 91 6.94 4.64 9.52
N PHE A 92 6.98 5.59 8.59
CA PHE A 92 7.01 7.00 8.92
C PHE A 92 5.75 7.45 9.69
N THR A 93 4.57 7.04 9.23
CA THR A 93 3.29 7.29 9.92
C THR A 93 3.29 6.67 11.32
N GLY A 94 3.80 5.45 11.48
CA GLY A 94 3.94 4.81 12.79
C GLY A 94 4.87 5.58 13.72
N LEU A 95 6.06 5.97 13.25
CA LEU A 95 7.01 6.78 14.02
C LEU A 95 6.39 8.12 14.43
N ALA A 96 5.62 8.76 13.55
CA ALA A 96 4.89 9.97 13.86
C ALA A 96 3.80 9.76 14.91
N ALA A 97 3.01 8.68 14.79
CA ALA A 97 1.97 8.33 15.75
C ALA A 97 2.52 8.05 17.17
N PHE A 98 3.71 7.47 17.27
CA PHE A 98 4.39 7.24 18.54
C PHE A 98 5.16 8.47 19.06
N GLY A 99 5.12 9.60 18.35
CA GLY A 99 5.75 10.86 18.77
C GLY A 99 7.27 10.92 18.54
N TYR A 100 7.83 9.98 17.78
CA TYR A 100 9.27 9.99 17.43
C TYR A 100 9.60 10.94 16.26
N VAL A 101 8.60 11.46 15.56
CA VAL A 101 8.77 12.44 14.46
C VAL A 101 8.22 13.80 14.90
N SER A 102 8.99 14.87 14.68
CA SER A 102 8.58 16.23 15.03
C SER A 102 7.49 16.77 14.09
N ASN A 103 6.64 17.66 14.60
CA ASN A 103 5.59 18.32 13.81
C ASN A 103 6.14 19.11 12.62
N ASN A 104 7.34 19.67 12.74
CA ASN A 104 7.97 20.41 11.64
C ASN A 104 8.34 19.48 10.49
N THR A 105 8.87 18.30 10.80
CA THR A 105 9.18 17.25 9.81
C THR A 105 7.92 16.76 9.09
N LEU A 106 6.79 16.64 9.80
CA LEU A 106 5.52 16.29 9.20
C LEU A 106 5.04 17.35 8.21
N LEU A 107 5.08 18.63 8.59
CA LEU A 107 4.65 19.74 7.74
C LEU A 107 5.49 19.84 6.46
N ASP A 108 6.81 19.68 6.56
CA ASP A 108 7.69 19.71 5.41
C ASP A 108 7.43 18.53 4.46
N PHE A 109 7.19 17.34 5.01
CA PHE A 109 6.81 16.16 4.23
C PHE A 109 5.47 16.34 3.51
N THR A 110 4.45 16.86 4.19
CA THR A 110 3.13 17.12 3.57
C THR A 110 3.22 18.17 2.47
N LYS A 111 3.99 19.25 2.66
CA LYS A 111 4.19 20.26 1.61
C LYS A 111 4.89 19.67 0.40
N TRP A 112 5.92 18.86 0.62
CA TRP A 112 6.64 18.19 -0.47
C TRP A 112 5.73 17.23 -1.24
N SER A 113 4.94 16.40 -0.52
CA SER A 113 4.04 15.45 -1.19
C SER A 113 2.98 16.17 -2.03
N GLN A 114 2.39 17.24 -1.50
CA GLN A 114 1.44 18.08 -2.26
C GLN A 114 2.09 18.71 -3.50
N ALA A 115 3.32 19.21 -3.39
CA ALA A 115 4.04 19.79 -4.53
C ALA A 115 4.32 18.76 -5.62
N VAL A 116 4.69 17.53 -5.25
CA VAL A 116 4.87 16.43 -6.19
C VAL A 116 3.56 16.08 -6.88
N PHE A 117 2.46 15.91 -6.12
CA PHE A 117 1.14 15.63 -6.70
C PHE A 117 0.68 16.75 -7.65
N ALA A 118 0.88 18.02 -7.28
CA ALA A 118 0.53 19.16 -8.10
C ALA A 118 1.35 19.26 -9.39
N PHE A 119 2.58 18.74 -9.42
CA PHE A 119 3.39 18.69 -10.65
C PHE A 119 2.86 17.68 -11.68
N PHE A 120 2.17 16.63 -11.24
CA PHE A 120 1.65 15.57 -12.10
C PHE A 120 0.17 15.73 -12.51
N MET A 121 -0.52 16.75 -12.00
CA MET A 121 -1.91 17.09 -12.32
C MET A 121 -1.97 18.32 -13.21
#